data_AF-A0A7V0VE17-F1
#
_entry.id   AF-A0A7V0VE17-F1
#
_cell.length_a   1.000
_cell.length_b   1.000
_cell.length_c   1.000
_cell.angle_alpha   90.00
_cell.angle_beta   90.00
_cell.angle_gamma   90.00
#
_symmetry.space_group_name_H-M   'P 1'
#
loop_
_entity.id
_entity.type
_entity.pdbx_description
1 polymer ?
#
loop_
_entity_poly.entity_id
_entity_poly.type
_entity_poly.pdbx_seq_one_letter_code
_entity_poly.pdbx_strand_id
1 'polypeptide(L)'
;MGYKINNQEYQLKEKYTLKEWGEILKLLSVNAQPQDAIIQLLVEDKIKQLLNLILDKQVDGELYEEDIEEISRAIQDFFSRKTSLIKNTQISSSNSTEKSNKQSKNLKV
;
A
#
# COMPACT_ATOMS: atom_id res chain seq x y z
N MET A 1 -2.33 -20.80 -1.19
CA MET A 1 -2.74 -20.66 0.23
C MET A 1 -3.78 -19.57 0.27
N GLY A 2 -4.95 -19.84 0.84
CA GLY A 2 -6.06 -18.88 0.91
C GLY A 2 -6.08 -18.13 2.24
N TYR A 3 -7.01 -17.19 2.36
CA TYR A 3 -7.29 -16.42 3.58
C TYR A 3 -8.74 -16.67 3.99
N LYS A 4 -9.02 -16.75 5.28
CA LYS A 4 -10.39 -16.91 5.79
C LYS A 4 -10.83 -15.62 6.48
N ILE A 5 -11.73 -14.87 5.86
CA ILE A 5 -12.23 -13.58 6.37
C ILE A 5 -13.76 -13.67 6.43
N ASN A 6 -14.36 -13.35 7.57
CA ASN A 6 -15.80 -13.46 7.81
C ASN A 6 -16.37 -14.83 7.35
N ASN A 7 -15.70 -15.91 7.76
CA ASN A 7 -16.02 -17.29 7.37
C ASN A 7 -16.03 -17.61 5.87
N GLN A 8 -15.49 -16.73 5.02
CA GLN A 8 -15.33 -16.97 3.59
C GLN A 8 -13.86 -17.12 3.21
N GLU A 9 -13.59 -18.00 2.26
CA GLU A 9 -12.24 -18.21 1.74
C GLU A 9 -11.92 -17.27 0.56
N TYR A 10 -10.75 -16.66 0.57
CA TYR A 10 -10.27 -15.73 -0.44
C TYR A 10 -8.86 -16.09 -0.90
N GLN A 11 -8.46 -15.56 -2.05
CA GLN A 11 -7.09 -15.60 -2.54
C GLN A 11 -6.65 -14.23 -3.05
N LEU A 12 -5.35 -13.97 -3.06
CA LEU A 12 -4.84 -12.80 -3.76
C LEU A 12 -5.06 -12.92 -5.25
N LYS A 13 -5.53 -11.84 -5.89
CA LYS A 13 -5.55 -11.75 -7.36
C LYS A 13 -4.17 -12.04 -7.94
N GLU A 14 -4.16 -12.78 -9.04
CA GLU A 14 -2.93 -13.06 -9.78
C GLU A 14 -2.42 -11.84 -10.56
N LYS A 15 -3.36 -11.08 -11.14
CA LYS A 15 -3.08 -9.94 -12.01
C LYS A 15 -3.93 -8.74 -11.59
N TYR A 16 -3.35 -7.56 -11.81
CA TYR A 16 -3.92 -6.27 -11.49
C TYR A 16 -3.80 -5.39 -12.70
N THR A 17 -4.88 -4.73 -13.07
CA THR A 17 -4.90 -3.69 -14.08
C THR A 17 -4.16 -2.45 -13.58
N LEU A 18 -3.71 -1.59 -14.50
CA LEU A 18 -3.08 -0.31 -14.14
C LEU A 18 -4.05 0.59 -13.35
N LYS A 19 -5.36 0.48 -13.62
CA LYS A 19 -6.39 1.21 -12.88
C LYS A 19 -6.45 0.77 -11.42
N GLU A 20 -6.51 -0.53 -11.17
CA GLU A 20 -6.49 -1.10 -9.81
C GLU A 20 -5.21 -0.71 -9.07
N TRP A 21 -4.06 -0.73 -9.75
CA TRP A 21 -2.80 -0.23 -9.18
C TRP A 21 -2.89 1.24 -8.77
N GLY A 22 -3.44 2.10 -9.61
CA GLY A 22 -3.64 3.51 -9.28
C GLY A 22 -4.53 3.70 -8.06
N GLU A 23 -5.56 2.88 -7.88
CA GLU A 23 -6.45 2.91 -6.71
C GLU A 23 -5.75 2.39 -5.46
N ILE A 24 -5.02 1.28 -5.55
CA ILE A 24 -4.21 0.72 -4.46
C ILE A 24 -3.18 1.75 -3.98
N LEU A 25 -2.45 2.39 -4.90
CA LEU A 25 -1.44 3.40 -4.55
C LEU A 25 -2.07 4.64 -3.88
N LYS A 26 -3.29 5.03 -4.26
CA LYS A 26 -4.04 6.11 -3.60
C LYS A 26 -4.43 5.73 -2.18
N LEU A 27 -4.87 4.48 -1.96
CA LEU A 27 -5.23 3.98 -0.62
C LEU A 27 -4.01 3.90 0.30
N LEU A 28 -2.84 3.55 -0.25
CA LEU A 28 -1.61 3.34 0.51
C LEU A 28 -0.79 4.61 0.77
N SER A 29 -1.29 5.79 0.36
CA SER A 29 -0.68 7.10 0.62
C SER A 29 0.85 7.14 0.50
N VAL A 30 1.41 6.71 -0.64
CA VAL A 30 2.81 6.88 -1.14
C VAL A 30 4.00 6.49 -0.22
N ASN A 31 3.88 6.41 1.10
CA ASN A 31 5.00 6.29 2.05
C ASN A 31 4.78 5.30 3.22
N ALA A 32 3.66 4.59 3.28
CA ALA A 32 3.42 3.66 4.37
C ALA A 32 4.19 2.34 4.15
N GLN A 33 5.02 1.94 5.11
CA GLN A 33 5.45 0.54 5.21
C GLN A 33 4.20 -0.35 5.39
N PRO A 34 4.24 -1.65 5.04
CA PRO A 34 3.07 -2.53 5.12
C PRO A 34 2.36 -2.49 6.48
N GLN A 35 3.11 -2.41 7.58
CA GLN A 35 2.54 -2.27 8.92
C GLN A 35 1.81 -0.94 9.17
N ASP A 36 2.32 0.18 8.65
CA ASP A 36 1.71 1.50 8.82
C ASP A 36 0.45 1.63 7.96
N ALA A 37 0.45 0.97 6.80
CA ALA A 37 -0.69 0.93 5.90
C ALA A 37 -1.90 0.26 6.54
N ILE A 38 -1.73 -0.85 7.28
CA ILE A 38 -2.84 -1.56 7.93
C ILE A 38 -3.53 -0.66 8.97
N ILE A 39 -2.74 0.01 9.83
CA ILE A 39 -3.29 0.90 10.87
C ILE A 39 -4.00 2.08 10.23
N GLN A 40 -3.39 2.71 9.22
CA GLN A 40 -4.01 3.83 8.50
C GLN A 40 -5.33 3.43 7.84
N LEU A 41 -5.37 2.27 7.19
CA LEU A 41 -6.57 1.77 6.51
C LEU A 41 -7.69 1.40 7.48
N LEU A 42 -7.37 0.95 8.69
CA LEU A 42 -8.36 0.72 9.75
C LEU A 42 -8.93 2.03 10.27
N VAL A 43 -8.09 3.03 10.56
CA VAL A 43 -8.54 4.36 11.05
C VAL A 43 -9.41 5.08 10.02
N GLU A 44 -9.09 4.95 8.74
CA GLU A 44 -9.81 5.61 7.65
C GLU A 44 -11.00 4.81 7.10
N ASP A 45 -11.33 3.65 7.70
CA ASP A 45 -12.38 2.73 7.21
C ASP A 45 -12.21 2.34 5.73
N LYS A 46 -10.96 2.15 5.31
CA LYS A 46 -10.56 1.84 3.93
C LYS A 46 -10.08 0.42 3.75
N ILE A 47 -9.96 -0.35 4.82
CA ILE A 47 -9.40 -1.70 4.75
C ILE A 47 -10.22 -2.61 3.82
N LYS A 48 -11.56 -2.51 3.88
CA LYS A 48 -12.45 -3.26 3.00
C LYS A 48 -12.29 -2.88 1.53
N GLN A 49 -12.05 -1.60 1.24
CA GLN A 49 -11.76 -1.15 -0.13
C GLN A 49 -10.46 -1.74 -0.65
N LEU A 50 -9.40 -1.77 0.18
CA LEU A 50 -8.15 -2.41 -0.22
C LEU A 50 -8.36 -3.90 -0.47
N LEU A 51 -9.02 -4.62 0.45
CA LEU A 51 -9.29 -6.05 0.32
C LEU A 51 -10.05 -6.36 -0.97
N ASN A 52 -11.05 -5.56 -1.32
CA ASN A 52 -11.80 -5.72 -2.59
C ASN A 52 -10.94 -5.50 -3.84
N LEU A 53 -9.83 -4.76 -3.72
CA LEU A 53 -8.88 -4.57 -4.81
C LEU A 53 -7.89 -5.74 -4.89
N ILE A 54 -7.41 -6.26 -3.75
CA ILE A 54 -6.34 -7.26 -3.67
C ILE A 54 -6.80 -8.72 -3.69
N LEU A 55 -8.04 -8.98 -3.28
CA LEU A 55 -8.62 -10.32 -3.26
C LEU A 55 -9.36 -10.64 -4.57
N ASP A 56 -9.45 -11.94 -4.86
CA ASP A 56 -10.08 -12.52 -6.06
C ASP A 56 -11.58 -12.27 -6.16
N LYS A 57 -12.24 -11.97 -5.03
CA LYS A 57 -13.65 -11.59 -4.94
C LYS A 57 -13.86 -10.52 -3.88
N GLN A 58 -15.05 -9.89 -3.90
CA GLN A 58 -15.40 -8.88 -2.92
C GLN A 58 -15.60 -9.50 -1.53
N VAL A 59 -15.17 -8.75 -0.52
CA VAL A 59 -15.40 -9.08 0.88
C VAL A 59 -16.84 -8.70 1.24
N ASP A 60 -17.67 -9.71 1.41
CA ASP A 60 -19.05 -9.56 1.85
C ASP A 60 -19.16 -9.67 3.39
N GLY A 61 -19.95 -8.79 4.00
CA GLY A 61 -20.17 -8.73 5.44
C GLY A 61 -19.26 -7.76 6.21
N GLU A 62 -19.39 -7.78 7.54
CA GLU A 62 -18.60 -6.96 8.47
C GLU A 62 -17.26 -7.63 8.76
N LEU A 63 -16.27 -6.83 9.14
CA LEU A 63 -14.94 -7.30 9.54
C LEU A 63 -14.86 -7.24 11.05
N TYR A 64 -14.55 -8.38 11.68
CA TYR A 64 -14.44 -8.49 13.13
C TYR A 64 -12.96 -8.60 13.56
N GLU A 65 -12.73 -8.50 14.86
CA GLU A 65 -11.37 -8.57 15.44
C GLU A 65 -10.67 -9.89 15.07
N GLU A 66 -11.41 -11.00 15.03
CA GLU A 66 -10.90 -12.31 14.61
C GLU A 66 -10.37 -12.36 13.17
N ASP A 67 -10.81 -11.46 12.30
CA ASP A 67 -10.36 -11.39 10.91
C ASP A 67 -9.03 -10.65 10.75
N ILE A 68 -8.60 -9.88 11.78
CA ILE A 68 -7.43 -8.98 11.68
C ILE A 68 -6.16 -9.74 11.31
N GLU A 69 -5.95 -10.93 11.85
CA GLU A 69 -4.75 -11.73 11.56
C GLU A 69 -4.70 -12.14 10.07
N GLU A 70 -5.82 -12.62 9.55
CA GLU A 70 -5.95 -13.06 8.16
C GLU A 70 -5.87 -11.89 7.18
N ILE A 71 -6.49 -10.75 7.52
CA ILE A 71 -6.39 -9.49 6.79
C ILE A 71 -4.93 -9.01 6.74
N SER A 72 -4.25 -9.02 7.89
CA SER A 72 -2.86 -8.60 7.99
C SER A 72 -1.96 -9.48 7.13
N ARG A 73 -2.18 -10.81 7.15
CA ARG A 73 -1.46 -11.75 6.29
C ARG A 73 -1.70 -11.46 4.81
N ALA A 74 -2.95 -11.25 4.39
CA ALA A 74 -3.29 -10.95 3.01
C ALA A 74 -2.60 -9.67 2.49
N ILE A 75 -2.59 -8.62 3.31
CA ILE A 75 -1.94 -7.35 2.97
C ILE A 75 -0.42 -7.54 2.89
N GLN A 76 0.21 -8.19 3.89
CA GLN A 76 1.65 -8.46 3.90
C GLN A 76 2.10 -9.30 2.70
N ASP A 77 1.34 -10.34 2.36
CA ASP A 77 1.61 -11.18 1.19
C ASP A 77 1.49 -10.38 -0.11
N PHE A 78 0.49 -9.50 -0.21
CA PHE A 78 0.32 -8.60 -1.36
C PHE A 78 1.56 -7.71 -1.55
N PHE A 79 2.01 -7.05 -0.48
CA PHE A 79 3.21 -6.21 -0.49
C PHE A 79 4.46 -7.01 -0.87
N SER A 80 4.64 -8.21 -0.30
CA SER A 80 5.79 -9.06 -0.56
C SER A 80 5.88 -9.48 -2.02
N ARG A 81 4.74 -9.85 -2.63
CA ARG A 81 4.67 -10.27 -4.04
C ARG A 81 4.94 -9.13 -5.02
N LYS A 82 4.76 -7.87 -4.61
CA LYS A 82 4.79 -6.69 -5.48
C LYS A 82 5.84 -5.64 -5.08
N THR A 83 6.77 -6.04 -4.21
CA THR A 83 7.89 -5.23 -3.72
C THR A 83 8.62 -4.45 -4.83
N SER A 84 8.79 -5.03 -6.02
CA SER A 84 9.48 -4.38 -7.15
C SER A 84 8.79 -3.13 -7.69
N LEU A 85 7.44 -3.11 -7.73
CA LEU A 85 6.68 -1.94 -8.18
C LEU A 85 6.72 -0.83 -7.13
N ILE A 86 6.58 -1.22 -5.86
CA ILE A 86 6.52 -0.31 -4.71
C ILE A 86 7.85 0.41 -4.50
N LYS A 87 8.97 -0.32 -4.63
CA LYS A 87 10.31 0.26 -4.60
C LYS A 87 10.52 1.32 -5.68
N ASN A 88 10.03 1.09 -6.90
CA ASN A 88 10.18 2.07 -7.98
C ASN A 88 9.32 3.33 -7.78
N THR A 89 8.13 3.21 -7.17
CA THR A 89 7.28 4.37 -6.86
C THR A 89 7.84 5.22 -5.72
N GLN A 90 8.49 4.62 -4.71
CA GLN A 90 9.09 5.33 -3.57
C GLN A 90 10.35 6.13 -3.93
N ILE A 91 11.09 5.72 -4.97
CA ILE A 91 12.29 6.44 -5.44
C ILE A 91 11.94 7.77 -6.12
N SER A 92 10.73 7.89 -6.67
CA SER A 92 10.33 9.06 -7.47
C SER A 92 9.98 10.30 -6.63
N SER A 93 9.65 10.14 -5.35
CA SER A 93 9.25 11.22 -4.44
C SER A 93 10.40 11.88 -3.67
N SER A 94 11.63 11.36 -3.78
CA SER A 94 12.77 11.81 -2.95
C SER A 94 13.78 12.71 -3.67
N ASN A 95 13.55 13.07 -4.94
CA ASN A 95 14.54 13.77 -5.78
C ASN A 95 14.21 15.25 -6.11
N SER A 96 13.48 15.97 -5.24
CA SER A 96 13.16 17.39 -5.48
C SER A 96 13.58 18.37 -4.38
N THR A 97 14.60 18.05 -3.58
CA THR A 97 15.24 19.03 -2.68
C THR A 97 16.75 18.83 -2.63
N GLU A 98 17.45 19.09 -3.74
CA GLU A 98 18.86 19.45 -3.67
C GLU A 98 19.30 20.11 -4.98
N LYS A 99 19.20 21.45 -5.03
CA LYS A 99 20.11 22.35 -5.77
C LYS A 99 19.64 23.78 -5.63
N SER A 100 20.23 24.51 -4.69
CA SER A 100 20.63 25.92 -4.82
C SER A 100 21.27 26.39 -3.52
N ASN A 101 22.50 25.96 -3.25
CA ASN A 101 23.38 26.81 -2.44
C ASN A 101 24.85 26.57 -2.78
N LYS A 102 25.36 27.32 -3.77
CA LYS A 102 26.79 27.62 -3.90
C LYS A 102 26.99 28.80 -4.87
N GLN A 103 27.98 29.64 -4.52
CA GLN A 103 28.57 30.78 -5.23
C GLN A 103 27.77 32.11 -5.13
N SER A 104 28.32 33.21 -4.60
CA SER A 104 29.72 33.66 -4.59
C SER A 104 30.05 34.59 -3.42
N LYS A 105 31.10 34.27 -2.65
CA LYS A 105 31.93 35.26 -1.97
C LYS A 105 33.16 35.50 -2.84
N ASN A 106 33.20 36.63 -3.52
CA ASN A 106 34.45 37.21 -4.01
C ASN A 106 34.26 38.72 -4.08
N LEU A 107 34.68 39.43 -3.03
CA LEU A 107 34.84 40.88 -3.07
C LEU A 107 36.31 41.16 -2.76
N LYS A 108 37.01 41.60 -3.81
CA LYS A 108 38.37 42.14 -3.80
C LYS A 108 38.49 43.29 -2.79
N VAL A 109 39.62 43.35 -2.09
CA VAL A 109 40.22 44.58 -1.57
C VAL A 109 41.57 44.72 -2.25
#